data_AF-I0Z5S0-F1
#
_entry.id   AF-I0Z5S0-F1
#
_cell.length_a   1.000
_cell.length_b   1.000
_cell.length_c   1.000
_cell.angle_alpha   90.00
_cell.angle_beta   90.00
_cell.angle_gamma   90.00
#
_symmetry.space_group_name_H-M   'P 1'
#
loop_
_entity.id
_entity.type
_entity.pdbx_description
1 polymer ?
#
loop_
_entity_poly.entity_id
_entity_poly.type
_entity_poly.pdbx_seq_one_letter_code
_entity_poly.pdbx_strand_id
1 'polypeptide(L)' 'RTRRVTRMGNKSGTGPFTPIVVVVRNAMGKKEFNQFRGKAISLHSQVIKTFGAQIGAEQKQVQGLIRLAKKNGEKLGFLS' A
#
# COMPACT_ATOMS: atom_id res chain seq x y z
N ARG A 1 -13.14 -25.99 2.24
CA ARG A 1 -12.09 -25.05 1.76
C ARG A 1 -12.30 -23.69 2.43
N THR A 2 -11.74 -23.50 3.63
CA THR A 2 -11.85 -22.25 4.40
C THR A 2 -11.13 -21.14 3.63
N ARG A 3 -11.88 -20.17 3.07
CA ARG A 3 -11.27 -18.97 2.47
C ARG A 3 -10.53 -18.25 3.58
N ARG A 4 -9.20 -18.28 3.55
CA ARG A 4 -8.35 -17.44 4.40
C ARG A 4 -8.67 -15.99 4.00
N VAL A 5 -9.62 -15.36 4.70
CA VAL A 5 -9.83 -13.92 4.62
C VAL A 5 -8.53 -13.34 5.13
N THR A 6 -7.64 -12.96 4.23
CA THR A 6 -6.38 -12.36 4.59
C THR A 6 -6.73 -10.98 5.10
N ARG A 7 -7.01 -10.88 6.41
CA ARG A 7 -7.11 -9.60 7.09
C ARG A 7 -5.77 -8.94 6.90
N MET A 8 -5.73 -7.94 6.02
CA MET A 8 -4.57 -7.08 5.82
C MET A 8 -4.48 -6.14 7.03
N GLY A 9 -4.24 -6.71 8.21
CA GLY A 9 -3.98 -5.95 9.43
C GLY A 9 -2.72 -5.13 9.24
N ASN A 10 -2.66 -3.98 9.93
CA ASN A 10 -1.46 -3.16 10.03
C ASN A 10 -0.31 -4.03 10.52
N LYS A 11 0.50 -4.57 9.61
CA LYS A 11 1.85 -4.97 9.94
C LYS A 11 2.59 -3.65 10.13
N SER A 12 2.62 -3.17 11.37
CA SER A 12 3.46 -2.05 11.77
C SER A 12 4.91 -2.50 11.70
N GLY A 13 5.44 -2.63 10.47
CA GLY A 13 6.87 -2.60 10.27
C GLY A 13 7.34 -1.26 10.82
N THR A 14 8.26 -1.29 11.78
CA THR A 14 8.95 -0.12 12.31
C THR A 14 9.89 0.38 11.22
N GLY A 15 9.33 1.16 10.30
CA GLY A 15 10.06 1.82 9.23
C GLY A 15 10.41 3.26 9.59
N PRO A 16 11.36 3.88 8.89
CA PRO A 16 11.77 5.26 9.15
C PRO A 16 10.62 6.28 9.04
N PHE A 17 9.58 5.99 8.25
CA PHE A 17 8.41 6.86 8.10
C PHE A 17 7.26 6.53 9.06
N THR A 18 7.38 5.47 9.88
CA THR A 18 6.33 5.11 10.84
C THR A 18 5.98 6.23 11.82
N PRO A 19 6.94 6.98 12.42
CA PRO A 19 6.60 8.03 13.40
C PRO A 19 5.69 9.11 12.81
N ILE A 20 6.03 9.61 11.62
CA ILE A 20 5.24 10.65 10.97
C ILE A 20 3.87 10.12 10.51
N VAL A 21 3.80 8.88 10.02
CA VAL A 21 2.54 8.25 9.60
C VAL A 21 1.59 8.05 10.79
N VAL A 22 2.13 7.70 11.96
CA VAL A 22 1.33 7.57 13.19
C VAL A 22 0.82 8.93 13.68
N VAL A 23 1.64 9.99 13.60
CA VAL A 23 1.20 11.37 13.92
C VAL A 23 0.05 11.79 13.01
N VAL A 24 0.20 11.61 11.69
CA VAL A 24 -0.85 11.93 10.70
C VAL A 24 -2.12 11.13 10.96
N ARG A 25 -2.01 9.83 11.26
CA ARG A 25 -3.15 8.99 11.63
C ARG A 25 -3.88 9.51 12.86
N ASN A 26 -3.15 9.96 13.88
CA ASN A 26 -3.75 10.46 15.11
C ASN A 26 -4.42 11.82 14.90
N ALA A 27 -3.85 12.68 14.04
CA ALA A 27 -4.45 13.97 13.67
C ALA A 27 -5.72 13.82 12.82
N MET A 28 -5.72 12.91 11.83
CA MET A 28 -6.87 12.66 10.94
C MET A 28 -7.92 11.70 11.51
N GLY A 29 -7.58 10.92 12.53
CA GLY A 29 -8.44 9.85 13.02
C GLY A 29 -8.36 8.55 12.20
N LYS A 30 -8.50 7.41 12.90
CA LYS A 30 -8.24 6.06 12.34
C LYS A 30 -9.15 5.69 11.16
N LYS A 31 -10.43 6.09 11.19
CA LYS A 31 -11.41 5.72 10.15
C LYS A 31 -11.10 6.45 8.84
N GLU A 32 -10.93 7.76 8.90
CA GLU A 32 -10.63 8.60 7.74
C GLU A 32 -9.24 8.28 7.18
N PHE A 33 -8.24 8.09 8.05
CA PHE A 33 -6.91 7.64 7.64
C PHE A 33 -6.95 6.30 6.88
N ASN A 34 -7.70 5.31 7.37
CA ASN A 34 -7.80 4.01 6.70
C ASN A 34 -8.51 4.10 5.34
N GLN A 35 -9.54 4.95 5.22
CA GLN A 35 -10.20 5.21 3.94
C GLN A 35 -9.26 5.93 2.97
N PHE A 36 -8.57 6.96 3.44
CA PHE A 36 -7.58 7.70 2.67
C PHE A 36 -6.46 6.78 2.17
N ARG A 37 -5.89 5.97 3.06
CA ARG A 37 -4.90 4.95 2.73
C ARG A 37 -5.41 3.97 1.67
N GLY A 38 -6.65 3.49 1.80
CA GLY A 38 -7.27 2.60 0.81
C GLY A 38 -7.35 3.24 -0.59
N LYS A 39 -7.82 4.49 -0.67
CA LYS A 39 -7.89 5.26 -1.92
C LYS A 39 -6.50 5.52 -2.50
N ALA A 40 -5.54 5.94 -1.68
CA ALA A 40 -4.16 6.21 -2.10
C ALA A 40 -3.47 4.96 -2.65
N ILE A 41 -3.58 3.80 -1.98
CA ILE A 41 -3.02 2.53 -2.46
C ILE A 41 -3.66 2.12 -3.80
N SER A 42 -4.98 2.29 -3.95
CA SER A 42 -5.67 1.97 -5.20
C SER A 42 -5.18 2.84 -6.35
N LEU A 43 -5.14 4.16 -6.13
CA LEU A 43 -4.69 5.12 -7.13
C LEU A 43 -3.23 4.84 -7.53
N HIS A 44 -2.35 4.62 -6.55
CA HIS A 44 -0.95 4.32 -6.80
C HIS A 44 -0.76 3.03 -7.60
N SER A 45 -1.52 1.98 -7.27
CA SER A 45 -1.48 0.71 -8.03
C SER A 45 -2.00 0.90 -9.46
N GLN A 46 -2.95 1.81 -9.68
CA GLN A 46 -3.47 2.14 -11.00
C GLN A 46 -2.44 2.89 -11.83
N VAL A 47 -1.72 3.85 -11.25
CA VAL A 47 -0.61 4.55 -11.92
C VAL A 47 0.47 3.56 -12.38
N ILE A 48 0.86 2.59 -11.53
CA ILE A 48 1.83 1.55 -11.92
C ILE A 48 1.32 0.71 -13.09
N LYS A 49 0.02 0.39 -13.10
CA LYS A 49 -0.60 -0.35 -14.22
C LYS A 49 -0.62 0.45 -15.51
N THR A 50 -1.03 1.71 -15.44
CA THR A 50 -1.07 2.60 -16.61
C THR A 50 0.33 2.83 -17.18
N PHE A 51 1.31 3.07 -16.31
CA PHE A 51 2.71 3.18 -16.70
C PHE A 51 3.21 1.88 -17.36
N GLY A 52 2.95 0.73 -16.74
CA GLY A 52 3.28 -0.58 -17.30
C GLY A 52 2.67 -0.81 -18.69
N ALA A 53 1.41 -0.41 -18.89
CA ALA A 53 0.74 -0.49 -20.18
C ALA A 53 1.37 0.44 -21.22
N GLN A 54 1.76 1.67 -20.83
CA GLN A 54 2.42 2.63 -21.72
C GLN A 54 3.78 2.16 -22.24
N ILE A 55 4.53 1.42 -21.42
CA ILE A 55 5.84 0.87 -21.80
C ILE A 55 5.76 -0.54 -22.40
N GLY A 56 4.56 -1.09 -22.59
CA GLY A 56 4.36 -2.44 -23.13
C GLY A 56 4.76 -3.58 -22.19
N ALA A 57 4.82 -3.34 -20.88
CA ALA A 57 5.19 -4.36 -19.90
C ALA A 57 4.12 -5.43 -19.74
N GLU A 58 4.53 -6.69 -19.53
CA GLU A 58 3.61 -7.80 -19.31
C GLU A 58 2.84 -7.61 -17.98
N GLN A 59 1.55 -7.96 -17.95
CA GLN A 59 0.71 -7.84 -16.76
C GLN A 59 1.26 -8.56 -15.53
N LYS A 60 1.99 -9.67 -15.71
CA LYS A 60 2.67 -10.37 -14.60
C LYS A 60 3.80 -9.53 -14.01
N GLN A 61 4.59 -8.87 -14.85
CA GLN A 61 5.66 -7.98 -14.41
C GLN A 61 5.08 -6.78 -13.65
N VAL A 62 4.06 -6.14 -14.21
CA VAL A 62 3.33 -5.02 -13.57
C VAL A 62 2.78 -5.42 -12.20
N GLN A 63 2.15 -6.59 -12.11
CA GLN A 63 1.64 -7.09 -10.83
C GLN A 63 2.78 -7.44 -9.85
N GLY A 64 3.95 -7.86 -10.35
CA GLY A 64 5.19 -7.99 -9.59
C GLY A 64 5.68 -6.66 -9.02
N LEU A 65 5.72 -5.60 -9.84
CA LEU A 65 6.07 -4.25 -9.43
C LEU A 65 5.12 -3.73 -8.34
N ILE A 66 3.80 -3.92 -8.49
CA ILE A 66 2.82 -3.53 -7.45
C ILE A 66 3.11 -4.26 -6.13
N ARG A 67 3.47 -5.55 -6.17
CA ARG A 67 3.82 -6.31 -4.97
C ARG A 67 5.12 -5.81 -4.34
N LEU A 68 6.11 -5.43 -5.14
CA LEU A 68 7.37 -4.84 -4.66
C LEU A 68 7.12 -3.47 -4.03
N ALA A 69 6.39 -2.58 -4.70
CA ALA A 69 6.00 -1.28 -4.17
C ALA A 69 5.29 -1.39 -2.82
N LYS A 70 4.37 -2.37 -2.70
CA LYS A 70 3.70 -2.66 -1.43
C LYS A 70 4.65 -3.16 -0.34
N LYS A 71 5.53 -4.12 -0.64
CA LYS A 71 6.54 -4.62 0.32
C LYS A 71 7.49 -3.50 0.78
N ASN A 72 7.91 -2.63 -0.14
CA ASN A 72 8.73 -1.48 0.18
C ASN A 72 7.97 -0.48 1.05
N GLY A 73 6.69 -0.20 0.75
CA GLY A 73 5.83 0.62 1.59
C GLY A 73 5.66 0.06 3.01
N GLU A 74 5.56 -1.26 3.16
CA GLU A 74 5.56 -1.95 4.47
C GLU A 74 6.90 -1.78 5.20
N LYS A 75 8.03 -1.98 4.51
CA LYS A 75 9.38 -1.83 5.09
C LYS A 75 9.70 -0.40 5.51
N LEU A 76 9.25 0.57 4.72
CA LEU A 76 9.47 1.99 4.97
C LEU A 76 8.54 2.57 6.04
N GLY A 77 7.43 1.89 6.35
CA GLY A 77 6.49 2.33 7.38
C GLY A 77 5.33 3.19 6.85
N PHE A 78 5.11 3.25 5.54
CA PHE A 78 3.99 3.99 4.94
C PHE A 78 2.64 3.31 5.11
N LEU A 79 2.64 2.01 5.44
CA LEU A 79 1.43 1.22 5.68
C LEU A 79 1.15 0.98 7.18
N SER A 80 1.99 1.57 8.05
CA SER A 80 1.91 1.49 9.51
C SER A 80 0.64 2.09 10.04
#